data_AF-A0A3D1IDJ3-F1
#
_entry.id   AF-A0A3D1IDJ3-F1
#
_cell.length_a   1.000
_cell.length_b   1.000
_cell.length_c   1.000
_cell.angle_alpha   90.00
_cell.angle_beta   90.00
_cell.angle_gamma   90.00
#
_symmetry.space_group_name_H-M   'P 1'
#
loop_
_entity.id
_entity.type
_entity.pdbx_description
1 polymer ?
#
loop_
_entity_poly.entity_id
_entity_poly.type
_entity_poly.pdbx_seq_one_letter_code
_entity_poly.pdbx_strand_id
1 'polypeptide(L)' 'FATHYHELTDIADALPSVTNYQVVAREWEDEIHFLRKIEPGRSDRSYGIQVAR' A
#
# COMPACT_ATOMS: atom_id res chain seq x y z
N PHE A 1 3.73 10.73 -2.79
CA PHE A 1 5.06 10.16 -2.53
C PHE A 1 4.92 8.64 -2.53
N ALA A 2 5.68 7.92 -3.35
CA ALA A 2 5.63 6.45 -3.39
C ALA A 2 6.76 5.87 -2.53
N THR A 3 6.44 4.95 -1.63
CA THR A 3 7.39 4.42 -0.64
C THR A 3 7.03 3.01 -0.20
N HIS A 4 8.04 2.27 0.27
CA HIS A 4 7.88 0.98 0.95
C HIS A 4 7.98 1.09 2.48
N TYR A 5 8.29 2.28 3.02
CA TYR A 5 8.33 2.54 4.46
C TYR A 5 6.91 2.74 5.00
N HIS A 6 6.43 1.78 5.79
CA HIS A 6 5.12 1.83 6.43
C HIS A 6 5.03 2.92 7.49
N GLU A 7 6.14 3.21 8.15
CA GLU A 7 6.26 4.22 9.21
C GLU A 7 5.92 5.63 8.70
N LEU A 8 6.10 5.90 7.40
CA LEU A 8 5.74 7.19 6.81
C LEU A 8 4.22 7.37 6.69
N THR A 9 3.43 6.29 6.78
CA THR A 9 1.96 6.39 6.71
C THR A 9 1.38 7.05 7.97
N ASP A 10 2.07 6.93 9.11
CA ASP A 10 1.65 7.54 10.39
C ASP A 10 1.79 9.07 10.37
N ILE A 11 2.54 9.64 9.42
CA ILE A 11 2.68 11.10 9.25
C ILE A 11 1.33 11.75 8.90
N ALA A 12 0.43 11.01 8.23
CA ALA A 12 -0.91 11.49 7.91
C ALA A 12 -1.76 11.77 9.16
N ASP A 13 -1.45 11.15 10.30
CA ASP A 13 -2.16 11.38 11.56
C ASP A 13 -1.68 12.67 12.25
N ALA A 14 -0.43 13.08 12.00
CA ALA A 14 0.17 14.27 12.60
C ALA A 14 -0.03 15.55 11.77
N LEU A 15 -0.20 15.43 10.44
CA LEU A 15 -0.25 16.56 9.51
C LEU A 15 -1.59 16.59 8.75
N PRO A 16 -2.48 17.58 9.00
CA PRO A 16 -3.81 17.66 8.38
C PRO A 16 -3.81 17.75 6.85
N SER A 17 -2.70 18.20 6.26
CA SER A 17 -2.53 18.34 4.81
C SER A 17 -1.93 17.09 4.15
N VAL A 18 -1.67 16.03 4.92
CA VAL A 18 -1.12 14.77 4.43
C VAL A 18 -2.22 13.72 4.40
N THR A 19 -2.27 12.95 3.33
CA THR A 19 -3.24 11.86 3.17
C THR A 19 -2.54 10.67 2.53
N ASN A 20 -2.88 9.48 3.00
CA ASN A 20 -2.37 8.23 2.46
C ASN A 20 -3.22 7.75 1.29
N TYR A 21 -2.54 7.20 0.29
CA TYR A 21 -3.13 6.45 -0.80
C TYR A 21 -2.32 5.19 -1.04
N GLN A 22 -2.98 4.12 -1.46
CA GLN A 22 -2.35 2.84 -1.78
C GLN A 22 -2.76 2.35 -3.17
N VAL A 23 -1.91 1.50 -3.77
CA VAL A 23 -2.28 0.73 -4.96
C VAL A 23 -2.92 -0.57 -4.51
N VAL A 24 -4.11 -0.86 -5.01
CA VAL A 24 -4.85 -2.06 -4.63
C VAL A 24 -4.24 -3.29 -5.28
N ALA A 25 -3.89 -4.27 -4.45
CA ALA A 25 -3.52 -5.61 -4.85
C ALA A 25 -4.47 -6.61 -4.19
N ARG A 26 -4.81 -7.68 -4.91
CA ARG A 26 -5.62 -8.80 -4.38
C ARG A 26 -4.84 -10.09 -4.53
N GLU A 27 -4.92 -10.93 -3.51
CA GLU A 27 -4.39 -12.29 -3.55
C GLU A 27 -5.51 -13.22 -4.03
N TRP A 28 -5.22 -14.05 -5.02
CA TRP A 28 -6.13 -15.08 -5.54
C TRP A 28 -5.28 -16.30 -5.91
N GLU A 29 -5.62 -17.49 -5.38
CA GLU A 29 -4.92 -18.77 -5.68
C GLU A 29 -3.38 -18.66 -5.67
N ASP A 30 -2.81 -18.06 -4.61
CA ASP A 30 -1.37 -17.82 -4.44
C ASP A 30 -0.73 -16.83 -5.45
N GLU A 31 -1.51 -16.22 -6.33
CA GLU A 31 -1.08 -15.14 -7.23
C GLU A 31 -1.50 -13.75 -6.72
N ILE A 32 -0.70 -12.74 -7.04
CA ILE A 32 -1.02 -11.34 -6.78
C ILE A 32 -1.54 -10.68 -8.05
N HIS A 33 -2.76 -10.17 -7.97
CA HIS A 33 -3.36 -9.31 -8.98
C HIS A 33 -3.26 -7.84 -8.57
N PHE A 34 -2.37 -7.11 -9.24
CA PHE A 34 -2.31 -5.65 -9.13
C PHE A 34 -3.45 -5.02 -9.93
N LEU A 35 -4.43 -4.43 -9.24
CA LEU A 35 -5.63 -3.88 -9.89
C LEU A 35 -5.38 -2.54 -10.58
N ARG A 36 -4.16 -1.97 -10.46
CA ARG A 36 -3.78 -0.63 -10.95
C ARG A 36 -4.75 0.47 -10.52
N LYS A 37 -5.45 0.23 -9.41
CA LYS A 37 -6.41 1.15 -8.80
C LYS A 37 -5.76 1.80 -7.60
N ILE A 38 -5.95 3.11 -7.46
CA ILE A 38 -5.52 3.87 -6.29
C ILE A 38 -6.73 4.07 -5.38
N GLU A 39 -6.58 3.75 -4.09
CA GLU A 39 -7.61 3.96 -3.07
C GLU A 39 -7.05 4.75 -1.89
N PRO A 40 -7.87 5.59 -1.23
CA PRO A 40 -7.45 6.32 -0.03
C PRO A 40 -7.15 5.35 1.12
N GLY A 41 -6.22 5.74 1.99
CA GLY A 41 -5.79 4.97 3.15
C GLY A 41 -4.38 4.41 3.02
N ARG A 42 -3.90 3.78 4.10
CA ARG A 42 -2.62 3.06 4.13
C ARG A 42 -2.82 1.62 3.65
N SER A 43 -1.76 0.99 3.16
CA SER A 43 -1.82 -0.42 2.82
C SER A 43 -1.69 -1.31 4.04
N ASP A 44 -2.55 -2.33 4.11
CA ASP A 44 -2.61 -3.25 5.25
C ASP A 44 -1.57 -4.37 5.14
N ARG A 45 -0.90 -4.49 3.98
CA ARG A 45 -0.01 -5.61 3.64
C ARG A 45 1.21 -5.17 2.86
N SER A 46 2.30 -5.92 3.04
CA SER A 46 3.50 -5.85 2.20
C SER A 46 3.58 -7.09 1.33
N TYR A 47 3.81 -6.90 0.03
CA TYR A 47 3.85 -8.00 -0.95
C TYR A 47 5.28 -8.38 -1.37
N GLY A 48 6.29 -7.96 -0.61
CA GLY A 48 7.70 -8.10 -1.00
C GLY A 48 8.15 -9.55 -1.23
N ILE A 49 7.71 -10.48 -0.37
CA ILE A 49 8.07 -11.90 -0.48
C ILE A 49 7.37 -12.54 -1.68
N GLN A 50 6.09 -12.24 -1.86
CA GLN A 50 5.28 -12.80 -2.94
C GLN A 50 5.67 -12.25 -4.33
N VAL A 51 6.22 -11.03 -4.41
CA VAL A 51 6.79 -10.49 -5.66
C VAL A 51 8.17 -11.10 -5.98
N ALA A 52 8.89 -11.59 -4.96
CA ALA A 52 10.20 -12.21 -5.14
C ALA A 52 10.12 -13.71 -5.51
N ARG A 53 8.94 -14.32 -5.37
CA ARG A 53 8.67 -15.72 -5.72
C ARG A 53 8.35 -15.85 -7.20
#